data_AF-H7FW97-F1
#
_entry.id   AF-H7FW97-F1
#
_cell.length_a   1.000
_cell.length_b   1.000
_cell.length_c   1.000
_cell.angle_alpha   90.00
_cell.angle_beta   90.00
_cell.angle_gamma   90.00
#
_symmetry.space_group_name_H-M   'P 1'
#
loop_
_entity.id
_entity.type
_entity.pdbx_description
1 polymer ?
#
loop_
_entity_poly.entity_id
_entity_poly.type
_entity_poly.pdbx_seq_one_letter_code
_entity_poly.pdbx_strand_id
1 'polypeptide(L)'
;MNKNTDLGLLILRIAVGALMLFHGIAKLSGVSFIEGMLEGKGLPSLLAYGVYITEIIAPILIIIGYRTRLASLAFIFGLLSATALVHLGDLFKLNQNGGWELELIGLYLSGALCLFFTGSGKHAVSTTNKWD
;
A
#
# COMPACT_ATOMS: atom_id res chain seq x y z
N MET A 1 17.40 -5.58 -27.45
CA MET A 1 16.09 -5.14 -26.93
C MET A 1 16.34 -3.96 -26.01
N ASN A 2 15.78 -2.78 -26.29
CA ASN A 2 15.98 -1.60 -25.43
C ASN A 2 15.14 -1.73 -24.15
N LYS A 3 15.70 -1.36 -23.00
CA LYS A 3 14.98 -1.38 -21.72
C LYS A 3 13.96 -0.24 -21.71
N ASN A 4 12.69 -0.55 -21.39
CA ASN A 4 11.63 0.44 -21.25
C ASN A 4 11.24 0.61 -19.78
N THR A 5 12.07 1.34 -19.03
CA THR A 5 11.91 1.53 -17.59
C THR A 5 10.56 2.16 -17.23
N ASP A 6 10.11 3.15 -18.01
CA ASP A 6 8.83 3.84 -17.74
C ASP A 6 7.62 2.92 -17.86
N LEU A 7 7.63 2.00 -18.82
CA LEU A 7 6.57 1.01 -18.96
C LEU A 7 6.58 0.05 -17.77
N GLY A 8 7.77 -0.34 -17.30
CA GLY A 8 7.92 -1.13 -16.07
C GLY A 8 7.35 -0.41 -14.84
N LEU A 9 7.61 0.89 -14.69
CA LEU A 9 7.06 1.71 -13.61
C LEU A 9 5.52 1.83 -13.71
N LEU A 10 4.97 1.99 -14.91
CA LEU A 10 3.52 2.00 -15.11
C LEU A 10 2.89 0.67 -14.67
N ILE A 11 3.47 -0.47 -15.08
CA ILE A 11 3.00 -1.80 -14.69
C ILE A 11 3.08 -1.95 -13.16
N LEU A 12 4.17 -1.51 -12.55
CA LEU A 12 4.34 -1.56 -11.08
C LEU A 12 3.27 -0.72 -10.36
N ARG A 13 3.00 0.50 -10.84
CA ARG A 13 1.94 1.37 -10.27
C ARG A 13 0.56 0.72 -10.36
N ILE A 14 0.23 0.16 -11.52
CA ILE A 14 -1.06 -0.52 -11.74
C ILE A 14 -1.16 -1.75 -10.83
N ALA A 15 -0.12 -2.60 -10.78
CA ALA A 15 -0.14 -3.80 -9.96
C ALA A 15 -0.29 -3.48 -8.46
N VAL A 16 0.55 -2.58 -7.93
CA VAL A 16 0.51 -2.18 -6.51
C VAL A 16 -0.82 -1.53 -6.15
N GLY A 17 -1.27 -0.57 -6.96
CA GLY A 17 -2.48 0.18 -6.65
C GLY A 17 -3.77 -0.62 -6.89
N ALA A 18 -3.92 -1.25 -8.05
CA ALA A 18 -5.17 -1.94 -8.40
C ALA A 18 -5.44 -3.14 -7.49
N LEU A 19 -4.41 -3.91 -7.15
CA LEU A 19 -4.57 -5.06 -6.26
C LEU A 19 -4.88 -4.62 -4.81
N MET A 20 -4.33 -3.50 -4.35
CA MET A 20 -4.70 -2.93 -3.05
C MET A 20 -6.13 -2.39 -3.03
N LEU A 21 -6.64 -1.85 -4.14
CA LEU A 21 -7.99 -1.31 -4.18
C LEU A 21 -9.07 -2.33 -3.84
N PHE A 22 -8.88 -3.61 -4.15
CA PHE A 22 -9.81 -4.65 -3.69
C PHE A 22 -9.92 -4.71 -2.17
N HIS A 23 -8.82 -4.48 -1.45
CA HIS A 23 -8.78 -4.47 0.02
C HIS A 23 -9.50 -3.23 0.57
N GLY A 24 -9.22 -2.06 -0.02
CA GLY A 24 -9.88 -0.80 0.35
C GLY A 24 -11.39 -0.83 0.09
N ILE A 25 -11.81 -1.32 -1.08
CA ILE A 25 -13.23 -1.43 -1.45
C ILE A 25 -13.96 -2.38 -0.51
N ALA A 26 -13.37 -3.51 -0.13
CA ALA A 26 -13.98 -4.42 0.84
C ALA A 26 -14.28 -3.71 2.18
N LYS A 27 -13.45 -2.76 2.58
CA LYS A 27 -13.58 -1.98 3.83
C LYS A 27 -14.54 -0.79 3.74
N LEU A 28 -15.09 -0.50 2.56
CA LEU A 28 -16.18 0.47 2.42
C LEU A 28 -17.49 -0.03 3.07
N SER A 29 -17.63 -1.35 3.24
CA SER A 29 -18.75 -1.95 3.97
C SER A 29 -18.70 -1.68 5.49
N GLY A 30 -17.55 -1.23 6.00
CA GLY A 30 -17.35 -0.87 7.41
C GLY A 30 -15.93 -1.20 7.88
N VAL A 31 -15.46 -0.48 8.89
CA VAL A 31 -14.14 -0.68 9.52
C VAL A 31 -14.23 -1.18 10.97
N SER A 32 -15.40 -1.67 11.39
CA SER A 32 -15.67 -2.05 12.79
C SER A 32 -14.76 -3.13 13.35
N PHE A 33 -14.27 -4.03 12.50
CA PHE A 33 -13.23 -4.98 12.90
C PHE A 33 -11.94 -4.27 13.35
N ILE A 34 -11.52 -3.24 12.62
CA ILE A 34 -10.32 -2.45 12.91
C ILE A 34 -10.54 -1.55 14.13
N GLU A 35 -11.74 -0.96 14.26
CA GLU A 35 -12.14 -0.19 15.44
C GLU A 35 -12.01 -1.05 16.71
N GLY A 36 -12.58 -2.26 16.72
CA GLY A 36 -12.49 -3.16 17.88
C GLY A 36 -11.05 -3.59 18.21
N MET A 37 -10.20 -3.79 17.19
CA MET A 37 -8.78 -4.09 17.42
C MET A 37 -8.02 -2.90 18.02
N LEU A 38 -8.32 -1.68 17.59
CA LEU A 38 -7.71 -0.46 18.12
C LEU A 38 -8.14 -0.23 19.57
N GLU A 39 -9.44 -0.34 19.85
CA GLU A 39 -9.98 -0.23 21.21
C GLU A 39 -9.39 -1.28 22.15
N GLY A 40 -9.26 -2.53 21.68
CA GLY A 40 -8.60 -3.60 22.43
C GLY A 40 -7.12 -3.33 22.75
N LYS A 41 -6.45 -2.45 21.99
CA LYS A 41 -5.09 -1.97 22.26
C LYS A 41 -5.05 -0.61 22.96
N GLY A 42 -6.20 -0.07 23.39
CA GLY A 42 -6.30 1.24 24.04
C GLY A 42 -6.05 2.43 23.11
N LEU A 43 -6.17 2.24 21.80
CA LEU A 43 -5.97 3.27 20.78
C LEU A 43 -7.31 3.88 20.34
N PRO A 44 -7.33 5.15 19.87
CA PRO A 44 -8.54 5.77 19.35
C PRO A 44 -9.09 5.05 18.11
N SER A 45 -10.37 4.69 18.14
CA SER A 45 -11.08 4.06 17.00
C SER A 45 -11.11 4.94 15.75
N LEU A 46 -11.00 6.27 15.90
CA LEU A 46 -10.84 7.22 14.79
C LEU A 46 -9.69 6.85 13.83
N LEU A 47 -8.65 6.17 14.32
CA LEU A 47 -7.53 5.74 13.47
C LEU A 47 -7.93 4.69 12.43
N ALA A 48 -9.04 3.96 12.63
CA ALA A 48 -9.54 2.97 11.68
C ALA A 48 -9.87 3.58 10.30
N TYR A 49 -10.35 4.83 10.30
CA TYR A 49 -10.67 5.58 9.07
C TYR A 49 -9.42 5.93 8.26
N GLY A 50 -8.22 5.86 8.85
CA GLY A 50 -6.96 6.02 8.14
C GLY A 50 -6.80 5.03 6.98
N VAL A 51 -7.46 3.87 7.06
CA VAL A 51 -7.44 2.86 6.00
C VAL A 51 -8.00 3.39 4.68
N TYR A 52 -8.98 4.29 4.70
CA TYR A 52 -9.49 4.90 3.46
C TYR A 52 -8.44 5.77 2.78
N ILE A 53 -7.54 6.41 3.55
CA ILE A 53 -6.43 7.17 2.99
C ILE A 53 -5.39 6.21 2.41
N THR A 54 -5.02 5.17 3.16
CA THR A 54 -3.87 4.33 2.80
C THR A 54 -4.18 3.22 1.80
N GLU A 55 -5.43 2.76 1.72
CA GLU A 55 -5.86 1.64 0.86
C GLU A 55 -6.84 2.04 -0.25
N ILE A 56 -7.31 3.29 -0.28
CA ILE A 56 -8.15 3.80 -1.38
C ILE A 56 -7.49 5.00 -2.04
N ILE A 57 -7.30 6.09 -1.30
CA ILE A 57 -6.78 7.34 -1.87
C ILE A 57 -5.35 7.14 -2.37
N ALA A 58 -4.44 6.63 -1.53
CA ALA A 58 -3.05 6.41 -1.92
C ALA A 58 -2.90 5.45 -3.12
N PRO A 59 -3.58 4.29 -3.19
CA PRO A 59 -3.58 3.43 -4.37
C PRO A 59 -4.07 4.11 -5.64
N ILE A 60 -5.14 4.91 -5.59
CA ILE A 60 -5.63 5.68 -6.74
C ILE A 60 -4.55 6.65 -7.23
N LEU A 61 -3.95 7.41 -6.31
CA LEU A 61 -2.89 8.36 -6.64
C LEU A 61 -1.64 7.68 -7.22
N ILE A 62 -1.29 6.48 -6.72
CA ILE A 62 -0.24 5.64 -7.28
C ILE A 62 -0.60 5.23 -8.72
N ILE A 63 -1.80 4.72 -8.98
CA ILE A 63 -2.21 4.27 -10.32
C ILE A 63 -2.09 5.41 -11.34
N ILE A 64 -2.67 6.58 -11.04
CA ILE A 64 -2.66 7.71 -11.97
C ILE A 64 -1.28 8.39 -12.07
N GLY A 65 -0.36 8.10 -11.13
CA GLY A 65 0.96 8.69 -11.11
C GLY A 65 0.94 10.15 -10.63
N TYR A 66 0.09 10.49 -9.67
CA TYR A 66 0.03 11.82 -9.10
C TYR A 66 0.71 11.81 -7.74
N ARG A 67 1.81 12.58 -7.58
CA ARG A 67 2.58 12.64 -6.33
C ARG A 67 2.95 11.25 -5.81
N THR A 68 3.42 10.37 -6.71
CA THR A 68 3.55 8.94 -6.42
C THR A 68 4.43 8.69 -5.21
N ARG A 69 5.49 9.48 -4.98
CA ARG A 69 6.34 9.32 -3.79
C ARG A 69 5.57 9.58 -2.50
N LEU A 70 4.75 10.64 -2.44
CA LEU A 70 3.92 10.92 -1.27
C LEU A 70 2.82 9.86 -1.09
N ALA A 71 2.18 9.45 -2.18
CA ALA A 71 1.17 8.40 -2.13
C ALA A 71 1.77 7.07 -1.66
N SER A 72 2.97 6.70 -2.15
CA SER A 72 3.71 5.53 -1.70
C SER A 72 4.09 5.59 -0.22
N LEU A 73 4.44 6.76 0.33
CA LEU A 73 4.67 6.89 1.77
C LEU A 73 3.41 6.63 2.59
N ALA A 74 2.27 7.20 2.20
CA ALA A 74 1.00 6.94 2.86
C ALA A 74 0.61 5.45 2.79
N PHE A 75 0.81 4.84 1.62
CA PHE A 75 0.59 3.42 1.41
C PHE A 75 1.49 2.54 2.30
N ILE A 76 2.79 2.84 2.35
CA ILE A 76 3.77 2.15 3.23
C ILE A 76 3.33 2.26 4.69
N PHE A 77 2.93 3.46 5.14
CA PHE A 77 2.44 3.64 6.50
C PHE A 77 1.20 2.79 6.80
N GLY A 78 0.28 2.67 5.84
CA GLY A 78 -0.87 1.77 5.94
C GLY A 78 -0.47 0.30 6.11
N LEU A 79 0.46 -0.19 5.29
CA LEU A 79 0.97 -1.56 5.38
C LEU A 79 1.66 -1.84 6.72
N LEU A 80 2.47 -0.89 7.22
CA LEU A 80 3.12 -1.01 8.52
C LEU A 80 2.10 -1.02 9.65
N SER A 81 1.07 -0.17 9.56
CA SER A 81 -0.03 -0.12 10.53
C SER A 81 -0.83 -1.43 10.55
N ALA A 82 -1.17 -1.97 9.37
CA ALA A 82 -1.85 -3.26 9.25
C ALA A 82 -1.00 -4.40 9.82
N THR A 83 0.31 -4.39 9.53
CA THR A 83 1.24 -5.37 10.12
C THR A 83 1.29 -5.27 11.63
N ALA A 84 1.43 -4.06 12.18
CA ALA A 84 1.53 -3.86 13.63
C ALA A 84 0.22 -4.19 14.37
N LEU A 85 -0.93 -3.93 13.74
CA LEU A 85 -2.22 -4.16 14.34
C LEU A 85 -2.62 -5.64 14.31
N VAL A 86 -2.48 -6.27 13.14
CA VAL A 86 -3.07 -7.59 12.84
C VAL A 86 -2.03 -8.71 12.72
N HIS A 87 -0.86 -8.43 12.13
CA HIS A 87 0.07 -9.47 11.69
C HIS A 87 1.42 -9.49 12.42
N LEU A 88 1.54 -8.80 13.55
CA LEU A 88 2.82 -8.70 14.26
C LEU A 88 3.35 -10.09 14.67
N GLY A 89 2.44 -10.99 15.05
CA GLY A 89 2.77 -12.36 15.42
C GLY A 89 3.19 -13.24 14.23
N ASP A 90 3.00 -12.79 13.00
CA ASP A 90 3.23 -13.56 11.78
C ASP A 90 4.57 -13.21 11.09
N LEU A 91 5.30 -12.21 11.61
CA LEU A 91 6.56 -11.71 11.06
C LEU A 91 7.61 -12.77 10.74
N PHE A 92 7.71 -13.80 11.57
CA PHE A 92 8.70 -14.87 11.40
C PHE A 92 8.05 -16.23 11.17
N LYS A 93 6.76 -16.26 10.81
CA LYS A 93 6.04 -17.50 10.52
C LYS A 93 6.14 -17.85 9.05
N LEU A 94 6.13 -19.15 8.79
CA LEU A 94 5.93 -19.71 7.46
C LEU A 94 4.52 -20.27 7.39
N ASN A 95 3.90 -20.12 6.22
CA ASN A 95 2.61 -20.73 5.93
C ASN A 95 2.76 -22.25 5.72
N GLN A 96 1.62 -22.94 5.59
CA GLN A 96 1.57 -24.39 5.38
C GLN A 96 2.30 -24.88 4.11
N ASN A 97 2.60 -24.00 3.16
CA ASN A 97 3.31 -24.29 1.92
C ASN A 97 4.80 -23.91 1.98
N GLY A 98 5.30 -23.46 3.13
CA GLY A 98 6.69 -23.01 3.33
C GLY A 98 7.01 -21.60 2.86
N GLY A 99 6.01 -20.84 2.39
CA GLY A 99 6.15 -19.42 2.06
C GLY A 99 6.10 -18.54 3.30
N TRP A 100 6.56 -17.29 3.19
CA TRP A 100 6.46 -16.36 4.31
C TRP A 100 5.00 -15.97 4.56
N GLU A 101 4.55 -15.98 5.82
CA GLU A 101 3.14 -15.68 6.16
C GLU A 101 2.74 -14.26 5.70
N LEU A 102 3.68 -13.31 5.73
CA LEU A 102 3.49 -11.92 5.31
C LEU A 102 3.99 -11.62 3.89
N GLU A 103 4.15 -12.64 3.05
CA GLU A 103 4.69 -12.49 1.70
C GLU A 103 3.96 -11.40 0.90
N LEU A 104 2.63 -11.38 0.93
CA LEU A 104 1.83 -10.39 0.21
C LEU A 104 2.09 -8.95 0.71
N ILE A 105 2.16 -8.75 2.02
CA ILE A 105 2.50 -7.45 2.60
C ILE A 105 3.92 -7.04 2.20
N GLY A 106 4.87 -7.99 2.21
CA GLY A 106 6.24 -7.78 1.74
C GLY A 106 6.33 -7.37 0.27
N LEU A 107 5.55 -8.00 -0.60
CA LEU A 107 5.47 -7.66 -2.02
C LEU A 107 4.91 -6.24 -2.24
N TYR A 108 3.85 -5.88 -1.52
CA TYR A 108 3.33 -4.51 -1.59
C TYR A 108 4.29 -3.47 -1.02
N LEU A 109 4.95 -3.78 0.11
CA LEU A 109 5.91 -2.88 0.75
C LEU A 109 7.12 -2.63 -0.15
N SER A 110 7.67 -3.68 -0.74
CA SER A 110 8.80 -3.58 -1.69
C SER A 110 8.41 -2.83 -2.97
N GLY A 111 7.22 -3.09 -3.52
CA GLY A 111 6.69 -2.34 -4.66
C GLY A 111 6.51 -0.85 -4.35
N ALA A 112 5.94 -0.52 -3.19
CA ALA A 112 5.75 0.85 -2.76
C ALA A 112 7.09 1.58 -2.47
N LEU A 113 8.07 0.90 -1.89
CA LEU A 113 9.42 1.44 -1.70
C LEU A 113 10.10 1.72 -3.04
N CYS A 114 9.98 0.80 -4.00
CA CYS A 114 10.48 1.02 -5.35
C CYS A 114 9.88 2.30 -5.95
N LEU A 115 8.56 2.47 -5.89
CA LEU A 115 7.88 3.68 -6.36
C LEU A 115 8.27 4.95 -5.59
N PHE A 116 8.51 4.86 -4.28
CA PHE A 116 9.00 5.99 -3.49
C PHE A 116 10.37 6.49 -3.93
N PHE A 117 11.29 5.58 -4.30
CA PHE A 117 12.64 5.94 -4.72
C PHE A 117 12.75 6.27 -6.22
N THR A 118 11.91 5.67 -7.05
CA THR A 118 11.95 5.85 -8.52
C THR A 118 11.00 6.92 -9.04
N GLY A 119 9.92 7.23 -8.31
CA GLY A 119 8.86 8.14 -8.75
C GLY A 119 7.88 7.50 -9.74
N SER A 120 7.10 8.34 -10.42
CA SER A 120 5.95 7.93 -11.24
C SER A 120 6.29 7.47 -12.68
N GLY A 121 7.43 7.89 -13.23
CA GLY A 121 7.82 7.65 -14.63
C GLY A 121 7.01 8.46 -15.65
N LYS A 122 7.35 8.38 -16.95
CA LYS A 122 6.76 9.28 -17.97
C LYS A 122 5.25 9.14 -18.21
N HIS A 123 4.66 7.98 -17.91
CA HIS A 123 3.24 7.67 -18.14
C HIS A 123 2.35 8.10 -16.96
N ALA A 124 2.70 9.19 -16.31
CA ALA A 124 2.08 9.67 -15.08
C ALA A 124 1.39 11.01 -15.31
N VAL A 125 0.34 11.29 -14.54
CA VAL A 125 -0.37 12.59 -14.60
C VAL A 125 0.50 13.72 -14.04
N SER A 126 1.44 13.42 -13.13
CA SER A 126 2.39 14.39 -12.58
C SER A 126 3.83 13.86 -12.67
N THR A 127 4.73 14.66 -13.24
CA THR A 127 6.14 14.28 -13.51
C THR A 127 7.17 15.37 -13.20
N THR A 128 6.74 16.60 -12.88
CA THR A 128 7.61 17.76 -12.78
C THR A 128 7.99 18.11 -11.34
N ASN A 129 7.30 17.55 -10.35
CA ASN A 129 7.53 17.85 -8.94
C ASN A 129 8.46 16.81 -8.29
N LYS A 130 9.25 17.24 -7.29
CA LYS A 130 10.13 16.35 -6.50
C LYS A 130 9.41 15.20 -5.80
N TRP A 131 8.10 15.34 -5.59
CA TRP A 131 7.22 14.37 -4.94
C TRP A 131 6.50 13.44 -5.91
N ASP A 132 6.71 13.61 -7.22
CA ASP A 132 6.20 12.71 -8.25
C ASP A 132 6.99 11.40 -8.28
#